data_AF-A0A559QI19-F1
#
_entry.id   AF-A0A559QI19-F1
#
_cell.length_a   1.000
_cell.length_b   1.000
_cell.length_c   1.000
_cell.angle_alpha   90.00
_cell.angle_beta   90.00
_cell.angle_gamma   90.00
#
_symmetry.space_group_name_H-M   'P 1'
#
loop_
_entity.id
_entity.type
_entity.pdbx_description
1 polymer ?
#
loop_
_entity_poly.entity_id
_entity_poly.type
_entity_poly.pdbx_seq_one_letter_code
_entity_poly.pdbx_strand_id
1 'polypeptide(L)'
;MAKRKNFFRPDEPLMHPDHHRPRTRRELIAQGFRAGMGTITGASMFSLFVNPREAMALSADIDARRGPCGITAGAGKIPFICFDLAGGANIAGSNVLVGGAGGQMDFLSTAGYSKQGLPGDMIPGLAEATPTVGGNGDHTNTQLGLAFHTDSGYLRGILERTAATTQASINGAVIAARSENDTGNNPHNPMYGINMAGANGELLTLCGSRTSDSGGNSMAPADLINNEVRPTKVDRPSDVTGLVDVGDFGALSSQEVVAVMESVWRISDKKLNRMSTGLTTDKDADMKKLVECAYVKSAYLAESFPDPAFLNPAADPDIVGASGIFSVDEFNGDREFQKTASIMKLVINGYAGAGTITMGGYDYHTGDRSTGEMRDLRAGRCMGACLEYAARKGVPLMMYVFSDGSVFSNGMTDNSIEGRGKGVWTGDNQQTASAFFLVYNPGGRPVLMGATPEEQARHQQIGYMRASGDVETTTSPDRPNPGANNVNLLVQMVMLNYMALHGASAQADFEEAFSGRGLSHGLGSAGIMDRITAFQPIVNGTII
;
A
#
# COMPACT_ATOMS: atom_id res chain seq x y z
N MET A 1 42.56 -18.10 -2.61
CA MET A 1 41.85 -17.61 -3.82
C MET A 1 41.11 -16.35 -3.43
N ALA A 2 41.07 -15.31 -4.27
CA ALA A 2 40.21 -14.16 -4.01
C ALA A 2 38.74 -14.52 -4.31
N LYS A 3 37.82 -14.33 -3.36
CA LYS A 3 36.38 -14.32 -3.66
C LYS A 3 36.12 -13.11 -4.55
N ARG A 4 35.63 -13.32 -5.78
CA ARG A 4 35.05 -12.23 -6.57
C ARG A 4 33.75 -11.81 -5.87
N LYS A 5 33.69 -10.59 -5.33
CA LYS A 5 32.41 -9.95 -5.03
C LYS A 5 31.79 -9.58 -6.37
N ASN A 6 30.64 -10.17 -6.69
CA ASN A 6 29.80 -9.72 -7.79
C ASN A 6 28.74 -8.81 -7.16
N PHE A 7 28.68 -7.55 -7.58
CA PHE A 7 27.59 -6.64 -7.21
C PHE A 7 26.40 -6.92 -8.13
N PHE A 8 25.20 -7.01 -7.55
CA PHE A 8 23.97 -7.24 -8.31
C PHE A 8 23.23 -5.91 -8.58
N ARG A 9 22.63 -5.79 -9.76
CA ARG A 9 21.71 -4.68 -10.05
C ARG A 9 20.38 -4.87 -9.32
N PRO A 10 19.58 -3.80 -9.07
CA PRO A 10 18.31 -3.91 -8.34
C PRO A 10 17.37 -5.00 -8.87
N ASP A 11 17.32 -5.18 -10.19
CA ASP A 11 16.47 -6.15 -10.92
C ASP A 11 17.13 -7.50 -11.24
N GLU A 12 18.40 -7.70 -10.88
CA GLU A 12 19.06 -8.98 -11.13
C GLU A 12 18.58 -10.04 -10.13
N PRO A 13 18.01 -11.18 -10.59
CA PRO A 13 17.53 -12.22 -9.70
C PRO A 13 18.70 -12.95 -9.05
N LEU A 14 18.68 -13.05 -7.73
CA LEU A 14 19.67 -13.79 -6.96
C LEU A 14 19.49 -15.30 -7.23
N MET A 15 20.49 -15.93 -7.85
CA MET A 15 20.42 -17.35 -8.23
C MET A 15 21.09 -18.23 -7.18
N HIS A 16 20.30 -18.89 -6.33
CA HIS A 16 20.80 -19.91 -5.42
C HIS A 16 21.18 -21.21 -6.17
N PRO A 17 22.29 -21.90 -5.83
CA PRO A 17 22.78 -23.02 -6.63
C PRO A 17 21.88 -24.27 -6.72
N ASP A 18 20.98 -24.46 -5.75
CA ASP A 18 20.43 -25.79 -5.42
C ASP A 18 18.94 -26.02 -5.79
N HIS A 19 18.43 -25.35 -6.84
CA HIS A 19 17.11 -25.64 -7.40
C HIS A 19 17.16 -26.58 -8.61
N HIS A 20 16.66 -27.80 -8.44
CA HIS A 20 16.57 -28.82 -9.49
C HIS A 20 15.42 -28.55 -10.48
N ARG A 21 15.65 -28.79 -11.78
CA ARG A 21 14.64 -28.59 -12.84
C ARG A 21 13.56 -29.68 -12.82
N PRO A 22 12.26 -29.35 -13.03
CA PRO A 22 11.16 -30.32 -12.94
C PRO A 22 11.35 -31.51 -13.90
N ARG A 23 11.09 -32.72 -13.42
CA ARG A 23 11.21 -33.98 -14.17
C ARG A 23 9.95 -34.86 -14.11
N THR A 24 9.04 -34.65 -13.17
CA THR A 24 7.78 -35.43 -13.11
C THR A 24 6.56 -34.65 -13.62
N ARG A 25 5.52 -35.39 -14.00
CA ARG A 25 4.25 -34.83 -14.51
C ARG A 25 3.53 -33.94 -13.48
N ARG A 26 3.80 -34.10 -12.18
CA ARG A 26 3.22 -33.28 -11.10
C ARG A 26 3.96 -31.95 -10.95
N GLU A 27 5.27 -31.94 -11.12
CA GLU A 27 6.09 -30.71 -11.11
C GLU A 27 5.85 -29.83 -12.35
N LEU A 28 5.61 -30.44 -13.52
CA LEU A 28 5.24 -29.70 -14.74
C LEU A 28 3.91 -28.95 -14.61
N ILE A 29 2.96 -29.49 -13.84
CA ILE A 29 1.69 -28.83 -13.52
C ILE A 29 1.93 -27.67 -12.55
N ALA A 30 2.80 -27.84 -11.55
CA ALA A 30 3.19 -26.78 -10.63
C ALA A 30 3.94 -25.60 -11.30
N GLN A 31 4.47 -25.79 -12.52
CA GLN A 31 5.07 -24.72 -13.35
C GLN A 31 4.22 -24.33 -14.58
N GLY A 32 2.90 -24.59 -14.54
CA GLY A 32 1.92 -23.85 -15.34
C GLY A 32 1.76 -24.23 -16.83
N PHE A 33 2.45 -25.25 -17.34
CA PHE A 33 2.39 -25.57 -18.77
C PHE A 33 1.17 -26.45 -19.17
N ARG A 34 0.07 -25.76 -19.53
CA ARG A 34 -1.15 -26.16 -20.29
C ARG A 34 -2.38 -26.74 -19.54
N ALA A 35 -3.43 -25.90 -19.53
CA ALA A 35 -4.87 -26.17 -19.80
C ALA A 35 -5.70 -27.09 -18.86
N GLY A 36 -7.02 -26.86 -18.66
CA GLY A 36 -7.87 -25.73 -19.10
C GLY A 36 -9.40 -26.01 -19.07
N MET A 37 -10.21 -24.98 -19.35
CA MET A 37 -11.70 -24.94 -19.53
C MET A 37 -12.61 -25.20 -18.31
N GLY A 38 -13.68 -24.40 -18.14
CA GLY A 38 -14.86 -24.79 -17.34
C GLY A 38 -15.74 -23.71 -16.69
N THR A 39 -16.53 -22.95 -17.45
CA THR A 39 -17.91 -22.53 -17.07
C THR A 39 -18.16 -21.66 -15.82
N ILE A 40 -17.59 -20.44 -15.75
CA ILE A 40 -18.34 -19.25 -15.28
C ILE A 40 -17.97 -18.06 -16.19
N THR A 41 -18.71 -17.88 -17.28
CA THR A 41 -18.52 -16.78 -18.25
C THR A 41 -19.89 -16.19 -18.59
N GLY A 42 -20.38 -15.30 -17.74
CA GLY A 42 -21.73 -14.71 -17.87
C GLY A 42 -21.83 -13.19 -17.66
N ALA A 43 -20.73 -12.52 -17.32
CA ALA A 43 -20.72 -11.09 -16.99
C ALA A 43 -19.44 -10.35 -17.47
N SER A 44 -18.70 -10.90 -18.44
CA SER A 44 -17.32 -10.49 -18.76
C SER A 44 -17.03 -10.34 -20.27
N MET A 45 -18.06 -10.03 -21.07
CA MET A 45 -17.99 -9.84 -22.52
C MET A 45 -19.18 -8.95 -22.99
N PHE A 46 -19.02 -7.64 -23.24
CA PHE A 46 -19.88 -6.76 -24.12
C PHE A 46 -19.40 -5.28 -24.11
N SER A 47 -19.17 -4.69 -25.30
CA SER A 47 -17.86 -4.03 -25.51
C SER A 47 -17.55 -3.33 -26.92
N LEU A 48 -16.79 -2.25 -27.34
CA LEU A 48 -15.93 -1.03 -26.93
C LEU A 48 -15.88 0.04 -28.07
N PHE A 49 -14.85 0.90 -28.02
CA PHE A 49 -14.31 1.85 -29.00
C PHE A 49 -15.28 2.97 -29.29
N VAL A 50 -15.39 3.79 -28.25
CA VAL A 50 -16.05 5.08 -28.23
C VAL A 50 -15.01 6.18 -28.53
N ASN A 51 -15.45 7.22 -29.24
CA ASN A 51 -14.64 8.39 -29.60
C ASN A 51 -15.34 9.63 -29.02
N PRO A 52 -14.65 10.57 -28.34
CA PRO A 52 -15.30 11.38 -27.33
C PRO A 52 -15.93 12.68 -27.86
N ARG A 53 -17.20 12.90 -27.51
CA ARG A 53 -17.80 14.15 -27.01
C ARG A 53 -19.23 13.88 -26.56
N GLU A 54 -19.69 14.68 -25.59
CA GLU A 54 -20.98 14.55 -24.87
C GLU A 54 -21.05 13.30 -23.95
N ALA A 55 -20.74 13.52 -22.67
CA ALA A 55 -21.21 12.64 -21.60
C ALA A 55 -22.70 12.88 -21.41
N MET A 56 -23.52 11.89 -21.74
CA MET A 56 -24.97 11.95 -21.70
C MET A 56 -25.47 11.12 -20.53
N ALA A 57 -26.14 11.76 -19.58
CA ALA A 57 -26.62 11.13 -18.37
C ALA A 57 -27.49 9.89 -18.67
N LEU A 58 -27.32 8.85 -17.84
CA LEU A 58 -28.18 7.67 -17.82
C LEU A 58 -29.66 8.08 -17.79
N SER A 59 -30.49 7.30 -18.48
CA SER A 59 -31.95 7.41 -18.40
C SER A 59 -32.44 7.33 -16.95
N ALA A 60 -33.49 8.10 -16.65
CA ALA A 60 -34.00 8.25 -15.29
C ALA A 60 -34.50 6.92 -14.66
N ASP A 61 -34.87 5.91 -15.45
CA ASP A 61 -35.23 4.58 -14.93
C ASP A 61 -34.03 3.74 -14.48
N ILE A 62 -32.82 4.07 -14.92
CA ILE A 62 -31.56 3.37 -14.59
C ILE A 62 -30.71 4.20 -13.61
N ASP A 63 -30.65 5.53 -13.77
CA ASP A 63 -29.97 6.41 -12.80
C ASP A 63 -30.59 6.27 -11.39
N ALA A 64 -31.93 6.20 -11.31
CA ALA A 64 -32.66 5.92 -10.07
C ALA A 64 -32.35 4.55 -9.43
N ARG A 65 -31.72 3.61 -10.14
CA ARG A 65 -31.26 2.33 -9.60
C ARG A 65 -29.84 2.38 -9.02
N ARG A 66 -29.03 3.40 -9.32
CA ARG A 66 -27.65 3.52 -8.80
C ARG A 66 -27.60 3.48 -7.28
N GLY A 67 -28.40 4.31 -6.61
CA GLY A 67 -28.52 4.35 -5.14
C GLY A 67 -28.94 3.00 -4.52
N PRO A 68 -30.07 2.39 -4.93
CA PRO A 68 -30.48 1.05 -4.53
C PRO A 68 -29.43 -0.06 -4.74
N CYS A 69 -28.52 0.14 -5.69
CA CYS A 69 -27.40 -0.76 -6.03
C CYS A 69 -26.05 -0.38 -5.41
N GLY A 70 -25.96 0.70 -4.61
CA GLY A 70 -24.71 1.16 -3.99
C GLY A 70 -23.69 1.77 -4.97
N ILE A 71 -24.10 2.08 -6.20
CA ILE A 71 -23.21 2.62 -7.24
C ILE A 71 -22.94 4.10 -6.94
N THR A 72 -21.69 4.41 -6.63
CA THR A 72 -21.19 5.71 -6.16
C THR A 72 -19.88 6.05 -6.85
N ALA A 73 -19.50 7.34 -6.88
CA ALA A 73 -18.21 7.82 -7.38
C ALA A 73 -17.06 7.55 -6.38
N GLY A 74 -17.01 6.34 -5.83
CA GLY A 74 -16.18 5.98 -4.67
C GLY A 74 -16.75 6.50 -3.34
N ALA A 75 -16.15 6.05 -2.23
CA ALA A 75 -16.61 6.34 -0.87
C ALA A 75 -16.07 7.66 -0.27
N GLY A 76 -15.30 8.45 -1.02
CA GLY A 76 -14.74 9.72 -0.55
C GLY A 76 -13.75 9.62 0.62
N LYS A 77 -13.29 8.41 0.96
CA LYS A 77 -12.28 8.14 2.00
C LYS A 77 -10.87 8.48 1.51
N ILE A 78 -9.96 8.77 2.44
CA ILE A 78 -8.56 9.08 2.16
C ILE A 78 -7.92 7.93 1.34
N PRO A 79 -7.31 8.22 0.18
CA PRO A 79 -6.47 7.28 -0.56
C PRO A 79 -5.52 6.49 0.35
N PHE A 80 -5.52 5.16 0.23
CA PHE A 80 -4.61 4.28 0.97
C PHE A 80 -3.75 3.44 0.02
N ILE A 81 -2.44 3.61 0.10
CA ILE A 81 -1.47 2.81 -0.66
C ILE A 81 -0.58 2.09 0.34
N CYS A 82 -0.31 0.80 0.13
CA CYS A 82 0.68 0.07 0.90
C CYS A 82 1.80 -0.49 0.04
N PHE A 83 3.03 -0.34 0.53
CA PHE A 83 4.24 -0.94 -0.03
C PHE A 83 4.57 -2.22 0.73
N ASP A 84 4.49 -3.33 0.01
CA ASP A 84 4.74 -4.68 0.48
C ASP A 84 6.15 -5.10 0.01
N LEU A 85 7.14 -4.94 0.88
CA LEU A 85 8.54 -5.17 0.58
C LEU A 85 8.87 -6.65 0.80
N ALA A 86 8.85 -7.43 -0.29
CA ALA A 86 8.95 -8.88 -0.24
C ALA A 86 10.38 -9.33 0.13
N GLY A 87 10.50 -9.90 1.33
CA GLY A 87 11.75 -10.27 2.01
C GLY A 87 12.02 -9.44 3.28
N GLY A 88 13.23 -9.54 3.81
CA GLY A 88 13.65 -8.88 5.06
C GLY A 88 14.08 -7.42 4.92
N ALA A 89 13.14 -6.49 4.72
CA ALA A 89 13.50 -5.08 4.48
C ALA A 89 14.22 -4.38 5.65
N ASN A 90 15.04 -3.40 5.28
CA ASN A 90 15.81 -2.54 6.19
C ASN A 90 14.98 -1.32 6.61
N ILE A 91 13.97 -1.52 7.45
CA ILE A 91 13.14 -0.40 7.92
C ILE A 91 13.74 0.26 9.16
N ALA A 92 14.11 -0.52 10.18
CA ALA A 92 14.55 -0.02 11.48
C ALA A 92 15.98 0.55 11.49
N GLY A 93 16.13 1.75 12.05
CA GLY A 93 17.40 2.38 12.39
C GLY A 93 18.12 2.99 11.19
N SER A 94 18.47 2.17 10.18
CA SER A 94 19.28 2.59 9.03
C SER A 94 18.48 3.26 7.90
N ASN A 95 17.14 3.24 7.98
CA ASN A 95 16.26 4.11 7.22
C ASN A 95 15.39 4.97 8.15
N VAL A 96 14.36 4.39 8.77
CA VAL A 96 13.47 5.08 9.71
C VAL A 96 14.03 4.92 11.12
N LEU A 97 14.17 6.01 11.88
CA LEU A 97 14.70 5.91 13.23
C LEU A 97 13.72 5.17 14.15
N VAL A 98 14.28 4.34 15.02
CA VAL A 98 13.54 3.70 16.12
C VAL A 98 14.36 3.84 17.39
N GLY A 99 13.66 4.08 18.49
CA GLY A 99 14.21 4.31 19.82
C GLY A 99 13.43 3.60 20.91
N GLY A 100 13.73 3.97 22.15
CA GLY A 100 13.14 3.42 23.37
C GLY A 100 11.75 3.95 23.71
N ALA A 101 11.45 3.94 25.02
CA ALA A 101 10.15 4.31 25.54
C ALA A 101 9.80 5.79 25.30
N GLY A 102 10.77 6.68 25.09
CA GLY A 102 10.54 8.10 24.77
C GLY A 102 10.08 8.37 23.34
N GLY A 103 10.35 7.48 22.38
CA GLY A 103 10.02 7.67 20.95
C GLY A 103 11.25 7.47 20.04
N GLN A 104 11.18 7.95 18.80
CA GLN A 104 12.25 7.75 17.80
C GLN A 104 13.63 8.33 18.22
N MET A 105 13.61 9.41 19.02
CA MET A 105 14.81 10.12 19.48
C MET A 105 15.32 9.62 20.86
N ASP A 106 14.68 8.61 21.45
CA ASP A 106 15.18 7.92 22.64
C ASP A 106 16.23 6.88 22.21
N PHE A 107 17.43 7.36 21.89
CA PHE A 107 18.40 6.62 21.07
C PHE A 107 18.88 5.30 21.69
N LEU A 108 19.12 4.31 20.82
CA LEU A 108 19.57 2.97 21.19
C LEU A 108 21.08 2.93 21.49
N SER A 109 21.54 1.81 22.06
CA SER A 109 22.98 1.62 22.28
C SER A 109 23.73 1.43 20.95
N THR A 110 25.04 1.70 20.96
CA THR A 110 25.98 1.38 19.86
C THR A 110 25.84 -0.07 19.36
N ALA A 111 25.57 -1.03 20.26
CA ALA A 111 25.33 -2.41 19.87
C ALA A 111 23.98 -2.61 19.15
N GLY A 112 22.93 -1.90 19.57
CA GLY A 112 21.62 -1.91 18.93
C GLY A 112 21.65 -1.29 17.53
N TYR A 113 22.35 -0.16 17.35
CA TYR A 113 22.52 0.44 16.03
C TYR A 113 23.45 -0.37 15.13
N SER A 114 24.51 -0.98 15.66
CA SER A 114 25.36 -1.94 14.92
C SER A 114 24.56 -3.14 14.42
N LYS A 115 23.68 -3.71 15.25
CA LYS A 115 22.72 -4.76 14.86
C LYS A 115 21.77 -4.29 13.75
N GLN A 116 21.31 -3.04 13.79
CA GLN A 116 20.52 -2.37 12.75
C GLN A 116 21.38 -1.87 11.56
N GLY A 117 22.66 -2.25 11.46
CA GLY A 117 23.50 -1.96 10.30
C GLY A 117 24.05 -0.54 10.22
N LEU A 118 24.12 0.20 11.33
CA LEU A 118 24.82 1.49 11.43
C LEU A 118 26.14 1.34 12.22
N PRO A 119 27.29 1.73 11.67
CA PRO A 119 28.57 1.68 12.38
C PRO A 119 28.65 2.75 13.50
N GLY A 120 29.66 2.62 14.38
CA GLY A 120 29.80 3.43 15.59
C GLY A 120 30.01 4.93 15.36
N ASP A 121 30.36 5.33 14.14
CA ASP A 121 30.58 6.69 13.64
C ASP A 121 29.42 7.21 12.77
N MET A 122 28.28 6.49 12.71
CA MET A 122 27.05 6.91 12.03
C MET A 122 25.80 6.76 12.92
N ILE A 123 25.97 6.92 14.24
CA ILE A 123 24.89 6.74 15.23
C ILE A 123 24.07 8.02 15.39
N PRO A 124 22.72 7.94 15.36
CA PRO A 124 21.82 9.02 15.74
C PRO A 124 22.19 9.67 17.08
N GLY A 125 22.29 11.00 17.09
CA GLY A 125 22.73 11.81 18.24
C GLY A 125 24.24 12.06 18.32
N LEU A 126 25.06 11.48 17.44
CA LEU A 126 26.47 11.87 17.27
C LEU A 126 26.60 12.95 16.20
N ALA A 127 27.44 13.96 16.44
CA ALA A 127 27.65 15.06 15.51
C ALA A 127 28.29 14.60 14.18
N GLU A 128 27.66 14.91 13.05
CA GLU A 128 28.15 14.54 11.72
C GLU A 128 29.44 15.28 11.38
N ALA A 129 30.53 14.54 11.12
CA ALA A 129 31.81 15.11 10.69
C ALA A 129 31.74 15.84 9.33
N THR A 130 30.70 15.56 8.53
CA THR A 130 30.29 16.35 7.37
C THR A 130 28.77 16.30 7.30
N PRO A 131 28.05 17.34 7.79
CA PRO A 131 26.60 17.31 7.89
C PRO A 131 25.91 17.10 6.54
N THR A 132 24.91 16.21 6.53
CA THR A 132 24.11 15.91 5.35
C THR A 132 23.16 17.08 5.06
N VAL A 133 23.03 17.50 3.79
CA VAL A 133 22.15 18.61 3.40
C VAL A 133 20.69 18.28 3.74
N GLY A 134 20.06 19.13 4.55
CA GLY A 134 18.70 18.92 5.09
C GLY A 134 18.63 18.06 6.35
N GLY A 135 19.74 17.44 6.77
CA GLY A 135 19.88 16.77 8.06
C GLY A 135 20.03 17.74 9.23
N ASN A 136 19.80 17.23 10.44
CA ASN A 136 19.91 17.98 11.69
C ASN A 136 21.38 18.14 12.18
N GLY A 137 22.33 17.49 11.51
CA GLY A 137 23.76 17.50 11.85
C GLY A 137 24.17 16.49 12.93
N ASP A 138 23.27 15.58 13.31
CA ASP A 138 23.41 14.57 14.36
C ASP A 138 23.08 13.13 13.88
N HIS A 139 23.26 12.87 12.58
CA HIS A 139 22.77 11.69 11.85
C HIS A 139 21.23 11.50 11.80
N THR A 140 20.44 12.46 12.29
CA THR A 140 18.97 12.47 12.14
C THR A 140 18.48 13.46 11.08
N ASN A 141 17.33 13.16 10.48
CA ASN A 141 16.59 14.06 9.61
C ASN A 141 15.10 13.97 9.96
N THR A 142 14.44 15.11 10.20
CA THR A 142 13.01 15.23 10.54
C THR A 142 12.22 16.07 9.52
N GLN A 143 12.78 16.27 8.32
CA GLN A 143 12.20 17.08 7.24
C GLN A 143 10.81 16.60 6.82
N LEU A 144 10.57 15.28 6.85
CA LEU A 144 9.27 14.63 6.56
C LEU A 144 8.39 14.42 7.81
N GLY A 145 8.71 15.08 8.93
CA GLY A 145 8.01 14.92 10.21
C GLY A 145 8.42 13.65 10.96
N LEU A 146 8.25 12.47 10.33
CA LEU A 146 8.86 11.22 10.77
C LEU A 146 10.40 11.35 10.78
N ALA A 147 11.06 10.83 11.81
CA ALA A 147 12.52 10.85 11.90
C ALA A 147 13.15 9.72 11.07
N PHE A 148 14.13 10.07 10.23
CA PHE A 148 14.95 9.18 9.41
C PHE A 148 16.43 9.33 9.77
N HIS A 149 17.24 8.32 9.44
CA HIS A 149 18.69 8.48 9.38
C HIS A 149 19.06 9.40 8.19
N THR A 150 20.04 10.28 8.34
CA THR A 150 20.41 11.26 7.30
C THR A 150 20.74 10.62 5.96
N ASP A 151 21.44 9.48 5.95
CA ASP A 151 21.84 8.77 4.75
C ASP A 151 20.81 7.69 4.32
N SER A 152 19.57 7.76 4.81
CA SER A 152 18.50 6.80 4.46
C SER A 152 18.22 6.74 2.96
N GLY A 153 18.12 5.52 2.42
CA GLY A 153 17.70 5.26 1.04
C GLY A 153 16.24 5.67 0.81
N TYR A 154 15.32 5.31 1.73
CA TYR A 154 13.91 5.74 1.64
C TYR A 154 13.79 7.27 1.64
N LEU A 155 14.44 7.95 2.59
CA LEU A 155 14.45 9.41 2.68
C LEU A 155 14.96 10.04 1.37
N ARG A 156 16.16 9.64 0.92
CA ARG A 156 16.78 10.18 -0.31
C ARG A 156 15.85 9.99 -1.51
N GLY A 157 15.25 8.82 -1.69
CA GLY A 157 14.32 8.56 -2.79
C GLY A 157 13.03 9.37 -2.70
N ILE A 158 12.50 9.62 -1.50
CA ILE A 158 11.30 10.46 -1.30
C ILE A 158 11.63 11.92 -1.64
N LEU A 159 12.76 12.44 -1.16
CA LEU A 159 13.20 13.81 -1.41
C LEU A 159 13.56 14.05 -2.89
N GLU A 160 14.08 13.04 -3.60
CA GLU A 160 14.31 13.07 -5.07
C GLU A 160 13.03 13.11 -5.92
N ARG A 161 11.85 12.97 -5.31
CA ARG A 161 10.55 12.86 -6.00
C ARG A 161 9.45 13.77 -5.49
N THR A 162 9.71 14.57 -4.45
CA THR A 162 8.71 15.45 -3.82
C THR A 162 9.17 16.91 -3.86
N ALA A 163 8.24 17.84 -4.09
CA ALA A 163 8.51 19.27 -3.92
C ALA A 163 8.68 19.64 -2.43
N ALA A 164 9.41 20.72 -2.13
CA ALA A 164 9.59 21.20 -0.75
C ALA A 164 8.25 21.54 -0.05
N THR A 165 7.24 21.98 -0.81
CA THR A 165 5.86 22.19 -0.36
C THR A 165 5.16 20.87 0.00
N THR A 166 5.34 19.82 -0.82
CA THR A 166 4.88 18.46 -0.53
C THR A 166 5.50 17.95 0.77
N GLN A 167 6.83 18.09 0.91
CA GLN A 167 7.60 17.69 2.10
C GLN A 167 7.13 18.40 3.38
N ALA A 168 6.87 19.71 3.30
CA ALA A 168 6.32 20.48 4.42
C ALA A 168 4.99 19.90 4.94
N SER A 169 4.16 19.36 4.06
CA SER A 169 2.83 18.81 4.38
C SER A 169 2.80 17.30 4.69
N ILE A 170 3.96 16.65 4.83
CA ILE A 170 4.07 15.25 5.26
C ILE A 170 4.38 15.17 6.77
N ASN A 171 3.77 14.19 7.44
CA ASN A 171 4.26 13.64 8.70
C ASN A 171 4.20 12.09 8.62
N GLY A 172 4.68 11.38 9.63
CA GLY A 172 4.54 9.92 9.70
C GLY A 172 4.81 9.36 11.08
N ALA A 173 4.47 8.09 11.26
CA ALA A 173 4.72 7.32 12.48
C ALA A 173 5.27 5.93 12.16
N VAL A 174 6.07 5.39 13.07
CA VAL A 174 6.70 4.07 12.96
C VAL A 174 6.17 3.13 14.06
N ILE A 175 6.05 1.85 13.72
CA ILE A 175 5.52 0.79 14.58
C ILE A 175 6.63 -0.23 14.81
N ALA A 176 7.11 -0.34 16.04
CA ALA A 176 8.09 -1.35 16.43
C ALA A 176 7.37 -2.68 16.74
N ALA A 177 7.27 -3.56 15.75
CA ALA A 177 6.53 -4.82 15.85
C ALA A 177 7.21 -5.93 15.04
N ARG A 178 7.19 -7.16 15.56
CA ARG A 178 7.76 -8.34 14.90
C ARG A 178 6.86 -8.81 13.77
N SER A 179 7.39 -8.88 12.55
CA SER A 179 6.95 -9.85 11.55
C SER A 179 7.63 -11.19 11.82
N GLU A 180 7.07 -12.30 11.33
CA GLU A 180 7.84 -13.54 11.17
C GLU A 180 8.84 -13.36 10.01
N ASN A 181 9.90 -14.17 9.96
CA ASN A 181 10.91 -14.09 8.90
C ASN A 181 10.51 -14.98 7.70
N ASP A 182 10.46 -14.41 6.51
CA ASP A 182 10.54 -15.09 5.20
C ASP A 182 9.65 -16.35 5.06
N THR A 183 8.33 -16.14 4.96
CA THR A 183 7.41 -17.25 4.67
C THR A 183 6.29 -16.93 3.66
N GLY A 184 6.07 -15.67 3.28
CA GLY A 184 4.86 -15.23 2.55
C GLY A 184 3.57 -15.28 3.40
N ASN A 185 3.55 -16.06 4.48
CA ASN A 185 2.36 -16.35 5.27
C ASN A 185 2.08 -15.29 6.35
N ASN A 186 2.96 -14.30 6.54
CA ASN A 186 2.70 -13.17 7.44
C ASN A 186 1.38 -12.49 7.03
N PRO A 187 0.36 -12.40 7.91
CA PRO A 187 -0.92 -11.76 7.62
C PRO A 187 -0.81 -10.23 7.74
N HIS A 188 0.17 -9.63 7.05
CA HIS A 188 0.62 -8.25 7.20
C HIS A 188 -0.11 -7.27 6.28
N ASN A 189 -0.76 -7.76 5.22
CA ASN A 189 -1.43 -6.90 4.25
C ASN A 189 -2.77 -6.37 4.84
N PRO A 190 -2.96 -5.03 4.94
CA PRO A 190 -4.11 -4.46 5.64
C PRO A 190 -5.35 -4.23 4.76
N MET A 191 -5.29 -4.56 3.46
CA MET A 191 -6.25 -4.07 2.45
C MET A 191 -7.73 -4.35 2.77
N TYR A 192 -8.05 -5.53 3.30
CA TYR A 192 -9.43 -5.84 3.72
C TYR A 192 -9.88 -5.07 4.97
N GLY A 193 -8.96 -4.78 5.90
CA GLY A 193 -9.23 -3.90 7.05
C GLY A 193 -9.49 -2.45 6.61
N ILE A 194 -8.75 -1.98 5.61
CA ILE A 194 -8.96 -0.65 5.01
C ILE A 194 -10.28 -0.57 4.24
N ASN A 195 -10.69 -1.62 3.51
CA ASN A 195 -12.04 -1.70 2.96
C ASN A 195 -13.12 -1.77 4.05
N MET A 196 -12.88 -2.51 5.13
CA MET A 196 -13.77 -2.62 6.29
C MET A 196 -13.93 -1.28 7.04
N ALA A 197 -12.92 -0.41 7.00
CA ALA A 197 -12.98 1.01 7.39
C ALA A 197 -13.73 1.93 6.39
N GLY A 198 -14.33 1.35 5.34
CA GLY A 198 -15.15 2.04 4.35
C GLY A 198 -14.43 2.47 3.07
N ALA A 199 -13.16 2.11 2.87
CA ALA A 199 -12.46 2.42 1.61
C ALA A 199 -13.03 1.62 0.44
N ASN A 200 -13.56 2.33 -0.56
CA ASN A 200 -14.12 1.73 -1.78
C ASN A 200 -13.97 2.75 -2.93
N GLY A 201 -13.49 2.31 -4.08
CA GLY A 201 -13.31 3.14 -5.26
C GLY A 201 -14.46 3.02 -6.26
N GLU A 202 -14.50 3.92 -7.23
CA GLU A 202 -15.54 3.96 -8.26
C GLU A 202 -15.50 2.74 -9.21
N LEU A 203 -14.32 2.42 -9.73
CA LEU A 203 -14.10 1.22 -10.56
C LEU A 203 -13.97 -0.01 -9.65
N LEU A 204 -12.98 0.03 -8.76
CA LEU A 204 -12.45 -1.09 -7.99
C LEU A 204 -12.56 -0.84 -6.48
N THR A 205 -12.95 -1.84 -5.71
CA THR A 205 -12.85 -1.75 -4.25
C THR A 205 -11.40 -1.77 -3.79
N LEU A 206 -10.61 -2.72 -4.30
CA LEU A 206 -9.19 -2.90 -4.00
C LEU A 206 -8.41 -3.25 -5.28
N CYS A 207 -7.14 -2.84 -5.38
CA CYS A 207 -6.22 -3.27 -6.43
C CYS A 207 -4.86 -3.71 -5.87
N GLY A 208 -4.10 -4.52 -6.60
CA GLY A 208 -2.78 -4.97 -6.13
C GLY A 208 -1.90 -5.52 -7.24
N SER A 209 -0.58 -5.50 -7.02
CA SER A 209 0.40 -5.89 -8.05
C SER A 209 0.70 -7.39 -8.14
N ARG A 210 0.08 -8.21 -7.30
CA ARG A 210 0.20 -9.68 -7.31
C ARG A 210 -1.15 -10.35 -7.54
N THR A 211 -1.12 -11.53 -8.15
CA THR A 211 -2.29 -12.41 -8.28
C THR A 211 -2.43 -13.27 -7.02
N SER A 212 -2.85 -12.65 -5.92
CA SER A 212 -3.00 -13.25 -4.59
C SER A 212 -4.25 -12.70 -3.89
N ASP A 213 -4.72 -13.36 -2.82
CA ASP A 213 -5.91 -12.90 -2.10
C ASP A 213 -5.72 -11.53 -1.42
N SER A 214 -4.49 -11.13 -1.12
CA SER A 214 -4.15 -9.81 -0.59
C SER A 214 -3.83 -8.77 -1.67
N GLY A 215 -3.70 -9.18 -2.94
CA GLY A 215 -3.07 -8.37 -3.99
C GLY A 215 -1.56 -8.12 -3.79
N GLY A 216 -0.98 -8.70 -2.73
CA GLY A 216 0.41 -8.53 -2.28
C GLY A 216 1.27 -9.80 -2.33
N ASN A 217 2.48 -9.72 -1.77
CA ASN A 217 3.30 -10.88 -1.38
C ASN A 217 2.79 -11.45 -0.06
N SER A 218 2.70 -10.62 0.98
CA SER A 218 2.21 -11.04 2.29
C SER A 218 0.72 -11.34 2.26
N MET A 219 0.29 -12.32 3.05
CA MET A 219 -1.13 -12.62 3.28
C MET A 219 -1.86 -11.45 3.96
N ALA A 220 -3.19 -11.47 3.92
CA ALA A 220 -4.05 -10.65 4.76
C ALA A 220 -4.59 -11.49 5.94
N PRO A 221 -4.98 -10.88 7.08
CA PRO A 221 -5.62 -11.59 8.19
C PRO A 221 -6.89 -12.34 7.74
N ALA A 222 -6.94 -13.65 8.04
CA ALA A 222 -7.95 -14.55 7.50
C ALA A 222 -9.38 -14.27 8.01
N ASP A 223 -9.50 -13.58 9.15
CA ASP A 223 -10.74 -13.06 9.73
C ASP A 223 -11.29 -11.82 9.01
N LEU A 224 -10.44 -11.09 8.26
CA LEU A 224 -10.82 -9.87 7.55
C LEU A 224 -11.14 -10.11 6.06
N ILE A 225 -10.67 -11.21 5.46
CA ILE A 225 -10.82 -11.50 4.02
C ILE A 225 -12.31 -11.54 3.62
N ASN A 226 -12.70 -10.68 2.68
CA ASN A 226 -13.99 -10.76 1.99
C ASN A 226 -13.80 -11.12 0.50
N ASN A 227 -14.30 -12.30 0.10
CA ASN A 227 -14.18 -12.80 -1.26
C ASN A 227 -14.89 -11.96 -2.34
N GLU A 228 -15.84 -11.10 -1.95
CA GLU A 228 -16.58 -10.22 -2.87
C GLU A 228 -15.74 -9.02 -3.36
N VAL A 229 -14.69 -8.65 -2.63
CA VAL A 229 -13.89 -7.44 -2.87
C VAL A 229 -12.40 -7.74 -3.14
N ARG A 230 -12.10 -8.97 -3.58
CA ARG A 230 -10.71 -9.45 -3.82
C ARG A 230 -9.94 -8.47 -4.73
N PRO A 231 -8.70 -8.06 -4.36
CA PRO A 231 -7.95 -7.06 -5.10
C PRO A 231 -7.76 -7.40 -6.59
N THR A 232 -8.13 -6.45 -7.45
CA THR A 232 -7.92 -6.61 -8.90
C THR A 232 -6.44 -6.43 -9.24
N LYS A 233 -5.89 -7.36 -10.01
CA LYS A 233 -4.46 -7.43 -10.28
C LYS A 233 -4.03 -6.40 -11.35
N VAL A 234 -3.13 -5.50 -10.98
CA VAL A 234 -2.61 -4.40 -11.81
C VAL A 234 -1.10 -4.28 -11.60
N ASP A 235 -0.28 -4.65 -12.59
CA ASP A 235 1.20 -4.50 -12.51
C ASP A 235 1.83 -3.55 -13.55
N ARG A 236 1.07 -3.05 -14.54
CA ARG A 236 1.58 -2.15 -15.57
C ARG A 236 0.47 -1.26 -16.20
N PRO A 237 0.82 -0.22 -16.98
CA PRO A 237 -0.15 0.70 -17.57
C PRO A 237 -1.22 0.06 -18.47
N SER A 238 -0.89 -1.02 -19.19
CA SER A 238 -1.86 -1.75 -20.02
C SER A 238 -2.90 -2.51 -19.19
N ASP A 239 -2.56 -2.94 -17.97
CA ASP A 239 -3.52 -3.56 -17.06
C ASP A 239 -4.55 -2.50 -16.63
N VAL A 240 -4.11 -1.25 -16.42
CA VAL A 240 -4.96 -0.11 -16.03
C VAL A 240 -5.93 0.30 -17.14
N THR A 241 -5.45 0.47 -18.37
CA THR A 241 -6.35 0.70 -19.52
C THR A 241 -7.25 -0.50 -19.79
N GLY A 242 -6.80 -1.70 -19.40
CA GLY A 242 -7.57 -2.95 -19.45
C GLY A 242 -8.76 -3.02 -18.48
N LEU A 243 -8.80 -2.20 -17.43
CA LEU A 243 -9.89 -2.22 -16.43
C LEU A 243 -11.23 -1.76 -17.00
N VAL A 244 -11.19 -0.86 -17.98
CA VAL A 244 -12.34 -0.46 -18.80
C VAL A 244 -12.05 -0.79 -20.27
N ASP A 245 -11.38 -1.92 -20.51
CA ASP A 245 -11.44 -2.60 -21.80
C ASP A 245 -12.78 -3.33 -21.89
N VAL A 246 -13.79 -2.52 -22.14
CA VAL A 246 -15.07 -3.03 -22.63
C VAL A 246 -14.90 -3.38 -24.13
N GLY A 247 -14.02 -4.29 -24.64
CA GLY A 247 -13.49 -4.59 -26.06
C GLY A 247 -14.31 -4.80 -27.42
N ASP A 248 -14.26 -3.83 -28.36
CA ASP A 248 -14.80 -3.56 -29.75
C ASP A 248 -16.32 -3.66 -30.17
N PHE A 249 -16.97 -2.49 -30.39
CA PHE A 249 -18.31 -2.24 -30.99
C PHE A 249 -18.25 -1.33 -32.25
N GLY A 250 -17.09 -1.15 -32.91
CA GLY A 250 -16.64 0.00 -33.73
C GLY A 250 -17.47 0.58 -34.91
N ALA A 251 -18.80 0.38 -34.97
CA ALA A 251 -19.74 1.19 -35.74
C ALA A 251 -20.64 2.10 -34.85
N LEU A 252 -20.56 2.01 -33.52
CA LEU A 252 -21.44 2.72 -32.57
C LEU A 252 -20.72 3.86 -31.84
N SER A 253 -21.46 4.94 -31.57
CA SER A 253 -21.05 6.06 -30.70
C SER A 253 -21.18 5.74 -29.19
N SER A 254 -20.63 6.58 -28.32
CA SER A 254 -20.85 6.53 -26.84
C SER A 254 -22.33 6.41 -26.49
N GLN A 255 -23.15 7.24 -27.13
CA GLN A 255 -24.60 7.30 -26.89
C GLN A 255 -25.29 5.99 -27.28
N GLU A 256 -24.87 5.36 -28.38
CA GLU A 256 -25.41 4.08 -28.82
C GLU A 256 -24.92 2.91 -27.95
N VAL A 257 -23.67 2.94 -27.49
CA VAL A 257 -23.15 1.95 -26.52
C VAL A 257 -23.92 2.03 -25.20
N VAL A 258 -24.13 3.23 -24.65
CA VAL A 258 -24.98 3.43 -23.46
C VAL A 258 -26.41 2.93 -23.74
N ALA A 259 -27.05 3.34 -24.83
CA ALA A 259 -28.41 2.91 -25.17
C ALA A 259 -28.54 1.38 -25.37
N VAL A 260 -27.50 0.71 -25.87
CA VAL A 260 -27.43 -0.77 -25.94
C VAL A 260 -27.35 -1.36 -24.53
N MET A 261 -26.47 -0.85 -23.66
CA MET A 261 -26.35 -1.34 -22.28
C MET A 261 -27.62 -1.13 -21.46
N GLU A 262 -28.29 0.01 -21.62
CA GLU A 262 -29.61 0.25 -21.05
C GLU A 262 -30.65 -0.74 -21.58
N SER A 263 -30.64 -1.02 -22.89
CA SER A 263 -31.56 -1.99 -23.50
C SER A 263 -31.32 -3.41 -22.99
N VAL A 264 -30.06 -3.79 -22.79
CA VAL A 264 -29.67 -5.07 -22.17
C VAL A 264 -30.16 -5.14 -20.71
N TRP A 265 -30.06 -4.05 -19.94
CA TRP A 265 -30.66 -3.98 -18.60
C TRP A 265 -32.19 -4.14 -18.65
N ARG A 266 -32.89 -3.35 -19.48
CA ARG A 266 -34.36 -3.39 -19.62
C ARG A 266 -34.89 -4.75 -20.10
N ILE A 267 -34.11 -5.50 -20.87
CA ILE A 267 -34.44 -6.89 -21.28
C ILE A 267 -34.16 -7.86 -20.13
N SER A 268 -33.03 -7.71 -19.44
CA SER A 268 -32.60 -8.59 -18.34
C SER A 268 -33.53 -8.50 -17.13
N ASP A 269 -33.89 -7.30 -16.67
CA ASP A 269 -34.90 -7.09 -15.62
C ASP A 269 -36.22 -7.81 -15.96
N LYS A 270 -36.79 -7.53 -17.14
CA LYS A 270 -38.06 -8.12 -17.59
C LYS A 270 -38.00 -9.64 -17.73
N LYS A 271 -36.81 -10.20 -17.92
CA LYS A 271 -36.56 -11.65 -17.98
C LYS A 271 -36.41 -12.26 -16.59
N LEU A 272 -35.63 -11.64 -15.70
CA LEU A 272 -35.43 -12.04 -14.30
C LEU A 272 -36.76 -12.01 -13.52
N ASN A 273 -37.56 -10.97 -13.71
CA ASN A 273 -38.91 -10.84 -13.15
C ASN A 273 -39.92 -11.88 -13.66
N ARG A 274 -39.55 -12.68 -14.67
CA ARG A 274 -40.33 -13.81 -15.21
C ARG A 274 -39.66 -15.17 -15.02
N MET A 275 -38.58 -15.24 -14.24
CA MET A 275 -37.88 -16.48 -13.91
C MET A 275 -37.91 -16.71 -12.39
N SER A 276 -37.77 -17.98 -11.99
CA SER A 276 -37.39 -18.35 -10.64
C SER A 276 -36.00 -18.99 -10.72
N THR A 277 -35.14 -18.66 -9.76
CA THR A 277 -33.83 -19.28 -9.56
C THR A 277 -33.93 -20.68 -8.92
N GLY A 278 -35.11 -21.07 -8.42
CA GLY A 278 -35.30 -22.27 -7.62
C GLY A 278 -34.85 -22.12 -6.15
N LEU A 279 -34.42 -20.93 -5.74
CA LEU A 279 -34.03 -20.60 -4.37
C LEU A 279 -35.27 -20.24 -3.52
N THR A 280 -35.07 -20.09 -2.20
CA THR A 280 -36.07 -19.48 -1.30
C THR A 280 -36.33 -18.03 -1.70
N THR A 281 -37.56 -17.53 -1.49
CA THR A 281 -38.03 -16.22 -1.97
C THR A 281 -37.03 -15.07 -1.76
N ASP A 282 -36.45 -14.98 -0.57
CA ASP A 282 -35.51 -13.91 -0.20
C ASP A 282 -34.22 -14.01 -1.04
N LYS A 283 -33.66 -15.22 -1.17
CA LYS A 283 -32.46 -15.49 -1.97
C LYS A 283 -32.70 -15.38 -3.48
N ASP A 284 -33.92 -15.66 -3.94
CA ASP A 284 -34.35 -15.42 -5.32
C ASP A 284 -34.40 -13.91 -5.61
N ALA A 285 -34.88 -13.10 -4.66
CA ALA A 285 -34.85 -11.64 -4.75
C ALA A 285 -33.42 -11.07 -4.70
N ASP A 286 -32.59 -11.52 -3.75
CA ASP A 286 -31.18 -11.12 -3.62
C ASP A 286 -30.38 -11.42 -4.90
N MET A 287 -30.51 -12.65 -5.42
CA MET A 287 -29.82 -13.07 -6.65
C MET A 287 -30.28 -12.24 -7.87
N LYS A 288 -31.58 -11.93 -7.98
CA LYS A 288 -32.10 -11.05 -9.03
C LYS A 288 -31.57 -9.62 -8.89
N LYS A 289 -31.54 -9.08 -7.67
CA LYS A 289 -30.98 -7.75 -7.38
C LYS A 289 -29.50 -7.67 -7.73
N LEU A 290 -28.70 -8.68 -7.39
CA LEU A 290 -27.29 -8.75 -7.76
C LEU A 290 -27.07 -8.68 -9.27
N VAL A 291 -27.84 -9.45 -10.05
CA VAL A 291 -27.74 -9.42 -11.52
C VAL A 291 -28.27 -8.11 -12.10
N GLU A 292 -29.37 -7.55 -11.56
CA GLU A 292 -29.88 -6.23 -11.95
C GLU A 292 -28.80 -5.15 -11.76
N CYS A 293 -28.23 -5.08 -10.55
CA CYS A 293 -27.21 -4.09 -10.18
C CYS A 293 -25.90 -4.25 -10.95
N ALA A 294 -25.53 -5.47 -11.35
CA ALA A 294 -24.39 -5.69 -12.25
C ALA A 294 -24.60 -4.98 -13.60
N TYR A 295 -25.77 -5.13 -14.23
CA TYR A 295 -26.10 -4.43 -15.47
C TYR A 295 -26.22 -2.91 -15.30
N VAL A 296 -26.75 -2.41 -14.17
CA VAL A 296 -26.74 -0.96 -13.86
C VAL A 296 -25.30 -0.45 -13.74
N LYS A 297 -24.39 -1.18 -13.06
CA LYS A 297 -22.97 -0.80 -12.97
C LYS A 297 -22.31 -0.82 -14.35
N SER A 298 -22.58 -1.80 -15.22
CA SER A 298 -22.02 -1.82 -16.56
C SER A 298 -22.51 -0.66 -17.44
N ALA A 299 -23.77 -0.25 -17.33
CA ALA A 299 -24.29 0.95 -18.01
C ALA A 299 -23.64 2.24 -17.47
N TYR A 300 -23.48 2.35 -16.15
CA TYR A 300 -22.77 3.46 -15.50
C TYR A 300 -21.31 3.56 -15.95
N LEU A 301 -20.58 2.44 -15.99
CA LEU A 301 -19.19 2.44 -16.45
C LEU A 301 -19.04 2.86 -17.92
N ALA A 302 -19.98 2.48 -18.79
CA ALA A 302 -19.96 2.92 -20.20
C ALA A 302 -20.24 4.42 -20.38
N GLU A 303 -20.98 5.04 -19.45
CA GLU A 303 -21.30 6.47 -19.46
C GLU A 303 -20.18 7.32 -18.82
N SER A 304 -19.65 6.90 -17.67
CA SER A 304 -18.65 7.65 -16.90
C SER A 304 -17.20 7.38 -17.34
N PHE A 305 -16.91 6.23 -18.00
CA PHE A 305 -15.57 5.85 -18.48
C PHE A 305 -15.54 5.53 -19.98
N PRO A 306 -15.98 6.45 -20.87
CA PRO A 306 -16.08 6.20 -22.32
C PRO A 306 -14.73 6.07 -23.04
N ASP A 307 -13.64 6.57 -22.46
CA ASP A 307 -12.28 6.47 -22.99
C ASP A 307 -11.31 6.07 -21.86
N PRO A 308 -10.72 4.86 -21.86
CA PRO A 308 -9.78 4.44 -20.82
C PRO A 308 -8.42 5.17 -20.89
N ALA A 309 -8.15 6.01 -21.89
CA ALA A 309 -6.87 6.70 -22.02
C ALA A 309 -6.53 7.61 -20.82
N PHE A 310 -7.53 8.21 -20.15
CA PHE A 310 -7.26 9.03 -18.95
C PHE A 310 -6.82 8.22 -17.72
N LEU A 311 -7.05 6.90 -17.72
CA LEU A 311 -6.56 5.98 -16.69
C LEU A 311 -5.08 5.66 -16.91
N ASN A 312 -4.54 5.80 -18.14
CA ASN A 312 -3.16 5.46 -18.46
C ASN A 312 -2.16 6.39 -17.75
N PRO A 313 -1.34 5.90 -16.79
CA PRO A 313 -0.36 6.73 -16.10
C PRO A 313 0.75 7.26 -17.03
N ALA A 314 1.02 6.59 -18.16
CA ALA A 314 2.02 7.03 -19.13
C ALA A 314 1.55 8.22 -20.01
N ALA A 315 0.26 8.57 -19.93
CA ALA A 315 -0.34 9.71 -20.62
C ALA A 315 -0.68 10.90 -19.69
N ASP A 316 -0.52 10.73 -18.36
CA ASP A 316 -0.77 11.80 -17.39
C ASP A 316 0.50 12.68 -17.23
N PRO A 317 0.46 13.97 -17.61
CA PRO A 317 1.62 14.86 -17.56
C PRO A 317 2.08 15.23 -16.14
N ASP A 318 1.26 14.93 -15.10
CA ASP A 318 1.70 15.03 -13.71
C ASP A 318 2.55 13.82 -13.30
N ILE A 319 2.43 12.68 -13.98
CA ILE A 319 3.17 11.44 -13.70
C ILE A 319 4.39 11.32 -14.60
N VAL A 320 4.23 11.44 -15.92
CA VAL A 320 5.29 11.18 -16.91
C VAL A 320 5.41 12.34 -17.89
N GLY A 321 6.63 12.89 -18.03
CA GLY A 321 6.93 13.93 -19.02
C GLY A 321 7.99 14.91 -18.55
N ALA A 322 8.14 16.02 -19.27
CA ALA A 322 9.11 17.07 -18.92
C ALA A 322 8.77 17.80 -17.59
N SER A 323 7.50 17.77 -17.18
CA SER A 323 6.99 18.26 -15.89
C SER A 323 6.56 17.14 -14.93
N GLY A 324 6.65 15.88 -15.35
CA GLY A 324 6.15 14.73 -14.59
C GLY A 324 7.02 14.42 -13.38
N ILE A 325 6.53 13.51 -12.53
CA ILE A 325 7.29 12.91 -11.43
C ILE A 325 8.42 12.02 -11.95
N PHE A 326 8.22 11.39 -13.10
CA PHE A 326 9.21 10.60 -13.83
C PHE A 326 9.47 11.22 -15.20
N SER A 327 10.74 11.21 -15.63
CA SER A 327 11.04 11.37 -17.05
C SER A 327 10.55 10.15 -17.84
N VAL A 328 10.36 10.33 -19.15
CA VAL A 328 9.94 9.26 -20.07
C VAL A 328 10.92 8.07 -20.05
N ASP A 329 12.22 8.35 -19.94
CA ASP A 329 13.26 7.32 -19.95
C ASP A 329 13.34 6.55 -18.62
N GLU A 330 13.19 7.23 -17.47
CA GLU A 330 13.09 6.55 -16.16
C GLU A 330 11.84 5.67 -16.11
N PHE A 331 10.69 6.20 -16.54
CA PHE A 331 9.42 5.47 -16.55
C PHE A 331 9.47 4.24 -17.46
N ASN A 332 10.09 4.35 -18.65
CA ASN A 332 10.24 3.20 -19.54
C ASN A 332 11.34 2.22 -19.08
N GLY A 333 12.34 2.70 -18.34
CA GLY A 333 13.48 1.91 -17.86
C GLY A 333 13.18 1.01 -16.65
N ASP A 334 12.33 1.44 -15.71
CA ASP A 334 12.08 0.69 -14.46
C ASP A 334 10.62 0.22 -14.34
N ARG A 335 10.42 -1.10 -14.18
CA ARG A 335 9.11 -1.73 -13.98
C ARG A 335 8.46 -1.36 -12.64
N GLU A 336 9.25 -1.06 -11.61
CA GLU A 336 8.73 -0.62 -10.32
C GLU A 336 8.05 0.76 -10.43
N PHE A 337 8.58 1.66 -11.27
CA PHE A 337 7.96 2.97 -11.54
C PHE A 337 6.65 2.81 -12.33
N GLN A 338 6.64 1.96 -13.36
CA GLN A 338 5.43 1.67 -14.15
C GLN A 338 4.30 1.08 -13.29
N LYS A 339 4.62 0.11 -12.43
CA LYS A 339 3.71 -0.53 -11.49
C LYS A 339 3.21 0.44 -10.43
N THR A 340 4.13 1.19 -9.81
CA THR A 340 3.80 2.23 -8.81
C THR A 340 2.83 3.22 -9.39
N ALA A 341 3.17 3.83 -10.53
CA ALA A 341 2.34 4.81 -11.21
C ALA A 341 0.97 4.26 -11.58
N SER A 342 0.87 2.98 -11.98
CA SER A 342 -0.38 2.31 -12.33
C SER A 342 -1.36 2.21 -11.15
N ILE A 343 -0.86 1.81 -9.97
CA ILE A 343 -1.67 1.71 -8.75
C ILE A 343 -1.94 3.10 -8.15
N MET A 344 -0.91 3.95 -8.09
CA MET A 344 -0.95 5.33 -7.64
C MET A 344 -2.04 6.14 -8.37
N LYS A 345 -2.07 6.06 -9.70
CA LYS A 345 -3.07 6.71 -10.56
C LYS A 345 -4.49 6.28 -10.25
N LEU A 346 -4.72 4.98 -10.00
CA LEU A 346 -6.05 4.46 -9.67
C LEU A 346 -6.51 4.88 -8.27
N VAL A 347 -5.64 4.77 -7.27
CA VAL A 347 -6.02 5.00 -5.86
C VAL A 347 -6.19 6.49 -5.55
N ILE A 348 -5.26 7.34 -6.01
CA ILE A 348 -5.29 8.78 -5.69
C ILE A 348 -6.38 9.53 -6.48
N ASN A 349 -6.81 9.02 -7.64
CA ASN A 349 -7.99 9.52 -8.33
C ASN A 349 -9.32 8.96 -7.80
N GLY A 350 -9.33 8.08 -6.79
CA GLY A 350 -10.55 7.46 -6.24
C GLY A 350 -11.16 6.32 -7.08
N TYR A 351 -10.52 5.92 -8.18
CA TYR A 351 -10.96 4.78 -8.99
C TYR A 351 -10.76 3.44 -8.27
N ALA A 352 -9.78 3.36 -7.37
CA ALA A 352 -9.57 2.23 -6.47
C ALA A 352 -9.59 2.69 -5.00
N GLY A 353 -10.28 1.96 -4.12
CA GLY A 353 -10.40 2.35 -2.70
C GLY A 353 -9.07 2.26 -1.93
N ALA A 354 -8.27 1.24 -2.23
CA ALA A 354 -6.89 1.11 -1.75
C ALA A 354 -6.05 0.29 -2.74
N GLY A 355 -4.72 0.32 -2.58
CA GLY A 355 -3.78 -0.39 -3.47
C GLY A 355 -2.54 -0.99 -2.80
N THR A 356 -2.13 -2.20 -3.21
CA THR A 356 -0.87 -2.85 -2.79
C THR A 356 0.20 -2.87 -3.88
N ILE A 357 1.30 -2.15 -3.65
CA ILE A 357 2.51 -2.17 -4.48
C ILE A 357 3.53 -3.11 -3.85
N THR A 358 3.74 -4.28 -4.45
CA THR A 358 4.69 -5.29 -3.96
C THR A 358 6.03 -5.13 -4.65
N MET A 359 7.06 -4.73 -3.91
CA MET A 359 8.42 -4.57 -4.42
C MET A 359 9.25 -5.81 -4.10
N GLY A 360 10.00 -6.32 -5.07
CA GLY A 360 10.81 -7.55 -4.91
C GLY A 360 12.25 -7.30 -4.50
N GLY A 361 12.87 -8.27 -3.83
CA GLY A 361 14.30 -8.30 -3.55
C GLY A 361 14.72 -7.69 -2.21
N TYR A 362 13.86 -7.75 -1.18
CA TYR A 362 14.22 -7.29 0.17
C TYR A 362 14.86 -8.41 1.01
N ASP A 363 15.00 -9.62 0.45
CA ASP A 363 16.11 -10.50 0.79
C ASP A 363 17.44 -9.82 0.40
N TYR A 364 18.30 -9.62 1.40
CA TYR A 364 19.63 -9.01 1.26
C TYR A 364 20.79 -9.97 1.59
N HIS A 365 20.62 -11.29 1.46
CA HIS A 365 21.69 -12.27 1.73
C HIS A 365 22.78 -12.30 0.63
N THR A 366 23.03 -11.17 -0.05
CA THR A 366 24.05 -11.01 -1.09
C THR A 366 25.48 -10.95 -0.54
N GLY A 367 25.65 -10.60 0.74
CA GLY A 367 26.96 -10.38 1.38
C GLY A 367 27.59 -9.02 1.06
N ASP A 368 26.77 -8.05 0.67
CA ASP A 368 27.11 -6.64 0.50
C ASP A 368 25.99 -5.75 1.09
N ARG A 369 26.23 -4.44 1.19
CA ARG A 369 25.20 -3.46 1.60
C ARG A 369 24.64 -2.68 0.41
N SER A 370 25.45 -2.48 -0.62
CA SER A 370 25.11 -1.70 -1.82
C SER A 370 23.80 -2.12 -2.50
N THR A 371 23.54 -3.42 -2.62
CA THR A 371 22.32 -3.96 -3.25
C THR A 371 21.07 -3.57 -2.45
N GLY A 372 21.18 -3.54 -1.12
CA GLY A 372 20.10 -3.08 -0.24
C GLY A 372 19.87 -1.58 -0.34
N GLU A 373 20.92 -0.77 -0.28
CA GLU A 373 20.83 0.70 -0.40
C GLU A 373 20.25 1.17 -1.74
N MET A 374 20.60 0.50 -2.85
CA MET A 374 20.01 0.79 -4.17
C MET A 374 18.53 0.39 -4.24
N ARG A 375 18.13 -0.73 -3.62
CA ARG A 375 16.72 -1.15 -3.55
C ARG A 375 15.90 -0.22 -2.64
N ASP A 376 16.45 0.19 -1.51
CA ASP A 376 15.83 1.17 -0.61
C ASP A 376 15.67 2.54 -1.29
N LEU A 377 16.68 3.01 -2.03
CA LEU A 377 16.57 4.23 -2.84
C LEU A 377 15.45 4.14 -3.87
N ARG A 378 15.29 2.98 -4.54
CA ARG A 378 14.17 2.75 -5.46
C ARG A 378 12.81 2.73 -4.75
N ALA A 379 12.72 2.11 -3.58
CA ALA A 379 11.51 2.12 -2.76
C ALA A 379 11.12 3.56 -2.39
N GLY A 380 12.09 4.36 -1.93
CA GLY A 380 11.92 5.78 -1.62
C GLY A 380 11.40 6.58 -2.82
N ARG A 381 11.93 6.33 -4.03
CA ARG A 381 11.43 6.98 -5.26
C ARG A 381 9.97 6.63 -5.55
N CYS A 382 9.57 5.39 -5.34
CA CYS A 382 8.18 4.96 -5.52
C CYS A 382 7.25 5.58 -4.45
N MET A 383 7.71 5.64 -3.20
CA MET A 383 7.01 6.28 -2.09
C MET A 383 6.82 7.79 -2.33
N GLY A 384 7.89 8.49 -2.72
CA GLY A 384 7.87 9.92 -3.04
C GLY A 384 6.97 10.25 -4.22
N ALA A 385 6.93 9.39 -5.23
CA ALA A 385 6.01 9.54 -6.36
C ALA A 385 4.53 9.52 -5.93
N CYS A 386 4.14 8.59 -5.04
CA CYS A 386 2.77 8.56 -4.51
C CYS A 386 2.42 9.83 -3.74
N LEU A 387 3.34 10.32 -2.90
CA LEU A 387 3.15 11.55 -2.11
C LEU A 387 3.05 12.81 -2.97
N GLU A 388 3.91 12.94 -3.98
CA GLU A 388 3.92 14.08 -4.92
C GLU A 388 2.70 14.06 -5.86
N TYR A 389 2.24 12.89 -6.30
CA TYR A 389 1.01 12.79 -7.10
C TYR A 389 -0.24 13.16 -6.29
N ALA A 390 -0.31 12.73 -5.02
CA ALA A 390 -1.37 13.17 -4.09
C ALA A 390 -1.36 14.70 -3.90
N ALA A 391 -0.17 15.30 -3.77
CA ALA A 391 -0.03 16.75 -3.69
C ALA A 391 -0.46 17.48 -4.97
N ARG A 392 -0.10 16.96 -6.15
CA ARG A 392 -0.51 17.53 -7.46
C ARG A 392 -2.01 17.44 -7.72
N LYS A 393 -2.69 16.42 -7.18
CA LYS A 393 -4.16 16.32 -7.23
C LYS A 393 -4.86 16.99 -6.02
N GLY A 394 -4.11 17.52 -5.06
CA GLY A 394 -4.66 18.24 -3.90
C GLY A 394 -5.45 17.37 -2.92
N VAL A 395 -5.15 16.07 -2.82
CA VAL A 395 -5.85 15.11 -1.95
C VAL A 395 -4.93 14.54 -0.88
N PRO A 396 -5.44 14.19 0.32
CA PRO A 396 -4.64 13.50 1.33
C PRO A 396 -4.28 12.07 0.89
N LEU A 397 -3.24 11.50 1.48
CA LEU A 397 -2.80 10.12 1.26
C LEU A 397 -2.28 9.53 2.57
N MET A 398 -2.76 8.34 2.94
CA MET A 398 -2.06 7.48 3.90
C MET A 398 -1.27 6.42 3.14
N MET A 399 0.04 6.39 3.35
CA MET A 399 0.95 5.45 2.70
C MET A 399 1.63 4.58 3.75
N TYR A 400 1.29 3.29 3.77
CA TYR A 400 1.86 2.29 4.68
C TYR A 400 3.04 1.55 4.01
N VAL A 401 4.07 1.20 4.78
CA VAL A 401 5.26 0.50 4.31
C VAL A 401 5.60 -0.61 5.29
N PHE A 402 5.67 -1.84 4.79
CA PHE A 402 5.88 -3.04 5.59
C PHE A 402 6.68 -4.10 4.83
N SER A 403 7.12 -5.14 5.53
CA SER A 403 7.94 -6.22 4.96
C SER A 403 7.57 -7.60 5.50
N ASP A 404 8.03 -8.63 4.81
CA ASP A 404 7.80 -10.06 5.10
C ASP A 404 8.96 -10.66 5.93
N GLY A 405 9.49 -9.87 6.86
CA GLY A 405 10.72 -10.15 7.60
C GLY A 405 11.51 -8.87 7.89
N SER A 406 12.71 -9.04 8.46
CA SER A 406 13.68 -7.97 8.68
C SER A 406 15.09 -8.53 8.83
N VAL A 407 16.12 -7.71 8.63
CA VAL A 407 17.54 -8.13 8.66
C VAL A 407 18.32 -7.59 9.86
N PHE A 408 19.48 -8.21 10.13
CA PHE A 408 20.50 -7.68 11.03
C PHE A 408 21.89 -7.67 10.40
N SER A 409 22.78 -6.83 10.93
CA SER A 409 24.21 -6.82 10.62
C SER A 409 25.04 -7.34 11.80
N ASN A 410 26.20 -7.93 11.49
CA ASN A 410 27.22 -8.30 12.47
C ASN A 410 28.29 -7.20 12.70
N GLY A 411 28.11 -6.00 12.11
CA GLY A 411 29.04 -4.88 12.22
C GLY A 411 30.17 -4.86 11.17
N MET A 412 30.24 -5.82 10.24
CA MET A 412 31.12 -5.71 9.06
C MET A 412 30.60 -4.61 8.13
N THR A 413 31.40 -3.60 7.81
CA THR A 413 30.99 -2.49 6.94
C THR A 413 31.24 -2.73 5.45
N ASP A 414 30.47 -2.04 4.60
CA ASP A 414 30.67 -1.97 3.16
C ASP A 414 31.11 -0.56 2.74
N ASN A 415 32.43 -0.35 2.69
CA ASN A 415 33.02 0.95 2.38
C ASN A 415 33.01 1.27 0.86
N SER A 416 32.16 0.63 0.07
CA SER A 416 31.87 1.03 -1.32
C SER A 416 30.96 2.27 -1.35
N ILE A 417 30.95 3.00 -2.48
CA ILE A 417 30.17 4.24 -2.64
C ILE A 417 28.68 3.98 -2.39
N GLU A 418 28.15 2.88 -2.93
CA GLU A 418 26.77 2.44 -2.76
C GLU A 418 26.54 1.70 -1.43
N GLY A 419 27.55 1.06 -0.85
CA GLY A 419 27.49 0.45 0.49
C GLY A 419 27.46 1.45 1.64
N ARG A 420 27.74 2.74 1.35
CA ARG A 420 27.66 3.89 2.26
C ARG A 420 28.58 3.87 3.48
N GLY A 421 29.46 2.87 3.61
CA GLY A 421 30.18 2.59 4.87
C GLY A 421 29.31 1.91 5.94
N LYS A 422 28.05 1.61 5.62
CA LYS A 422 27.10 0.99 6.56
C LYS A 422 27.35 -0.51 6.75
N GLY A 423 26.73 -1.11 7.76
CA GLY A 423 26.83 -2.53 8.06
C GLY A 423 26.20 -3.42 6.99
N VAL A 424 26.90 -4.50 6.61
CA VAL A 424 26.47 -5.55 5.68
C VAL A 424 25.41 -6.43 6.33
N TRP A 425 24.36 -6.76 5.58
CA TRP A 425 23.32 -7.66 6.04
C TRP A 425 23.85 -9.10 6.15
N THR A 426 23.64 -9.71 7.32
CA THR A 426 24.24 -10.99 7.70
C THR A 426 23.22 -12.14 7.75
N GLY A 427 21.94 -11.80 7.89
CA GLY A 427 20.81 -12.73 7.90
C GLY A 427 19.56 -12.06 8.45
N ASP A 428 18.48 -12.83 8.58
CA ASP A 428 17.19 -12.33 9.05
C ASP A 428 17.07 -12.31 10.57
N ASN A 429 16.32 -11.36 11.10
CA ASN A 429 16.06 -11.22 12.53
C ASN A 429 14.80 -10.39 12.79
N GLN A 430 13.64 -11.04 12.90
CA GLN A 430 12.36 -10.51 13.38
C GLN A 430 12.43 -9.50 14.54
N GLN A 431 13.45 -9.53 15.40
CA GLN A 431 13.60 -8.56 16.50
C GLN A 431 14.03 -7.16 16.02
N THR A 432 14.50 -6.99 14.79
CA THR A 432 14.75 -5.66 14.15
C THR A 432 13.61 -5.24 13.22
N ALA A 433 12.47 -5.95 13.22
CA ALA A 433 11.32 -5.59 12.38
C ALA A 433 10.64 -4.31 12.85
N SER A 434 10.15 -3.56 11.87
CA SER A 434 9.23 -2.43 12.06
C SER A 434 8.48 -2.17 10.77
N ALA A 435 7.33 -1.54 10.87
CA ALA A 435 6.59 -0.99 9.73
C ALA A 435 6.34 0.50 9.99
N PHE A 436 6.11 1.31 8.96
CA PHE A 436 5.81 2.73 9.14
C PHE A 436 4.73 3.21 8.19
N PHE A 437 4.13 4.36 8.51
CA PHE A 437 3.25 5.05 7.58
C PHE A 437 3.60 6.53 7.51
N LEU A 438 3.53 7.07 6.30
CA LEU A 438 3.55 8.51 6.03
C LEU A 438 2.12 8.96 5.71
N VAL A 439 1.78 10.15 6.16
CA VAL A 439 0.51 10.82 5.86
C VAL A 439 0.85 12.15 5.19
N TYR A 440 0.35 12.33 3.98
CA TYR A 440 0.30 13.63 3.32
C TYR A 440 -1.08 14.25 3.53
N ASN A 441 -1.13 15.53 3.86
CA ASN A 441 -2.37 16.30 3.96
C ASN A 441 -2.24 17.64 3.22
N PRO A 442 -3.07 17.92 2.19
CA PRO A 442 -3.03 19.20 1.47
C PRO A 442 -3.40 20.40 2.37
N GLY A 443 -4.14 20.19 3.47
CA GLY A 443 -4.43 21.22 4.47
C GLY A 443 -3.25 21.62 5.37
N GLY A 444 -2.10 20.96 5.26
CA GLY A 444 -0.91 21.19 6.07
C GLY A 444 -0.50 19.97 6.91
N ARG A 445 0.73 20.00 7.46
CA ARG A 445 1.36 18.85 8.13
C ARG A 445 0.43 18.17 9.17
N PRO A 446 0.17 16.85 9.06
CA PRO A 446 -0.60 16.11 10.05
C PRO A 446 -0.04 16.25 11.46
N VAL A 447 -0.91 16.56 12.42
CA VAL A 447 -0.53 16.85 13.81
C VAL A 447 -0.62 15.58 14.64
N LEU A 448 0.46 15.26 15.36
CA LEU A 448 0.52 14.10 16.25
C LEU A 448 -0.44 14.28 17.44
N MET A 449 -0.93 13.15 17.97
CA MET A 449 -1.66 13.13 19.24
C MET A 449 -0.73 13.51 20.41
N GLY A 450 -1.27 14.15 21.44
CA GLY A 450 -0.50 14.67 22.59
C GLY A 450 -0.38 16.20 22.61
N ALA A 451 -0.36 16.75 23.82
CA ALA A 451 -0.25 18.18 24.09
C ALA A 451 1.21 18.64 24.28
N THR A 452 2.13 17.74 24.62
CA THR A 452 3.57 18.04 24.75
C THR A 452 4.42 17.33 23.67
N PRO A 453 5.64 17.82 23.37
CA PRO A 453 6.54 17.12 22.43
C PRO A 453 6.87 15.69 22.86
N GLU A 454 6.97 15.42 24.16
CA GLU A 454 7.26 14.10 24.71
C GLU A 454 6.07 13.14 24.56
N GLU A 455 4.83 13.65 24.59
CA GLU A 455 3.64 12.88 24.22
C GLU A 455 3.63 12.58 22.72
N GLN A 456 3.83 13.60 21.89
CA GLN A 456 3.85 13.48 20.44
C GLN A 456 4.92 12.49 19.96
N ALA A 457 6.11 12.47 20.57
CA ALA A 457 7.15 11.48 20.28
C ALA A 457 6.74 10.02 20.59
N ARG A 458 5.86 9.80 21.58
CA ARG A 458 5.28 8.47 21.90
C ARG A 458 4.16 8.06 20.95
N HIS A 459 3.41 9.02 20.41
CA HIS A 459 2.42 8.76 19.35
C HIS A 459 3.08 8.59 17.96
N GLN A 460 4.25 9.21 17.74
CA GLN A 460 5.07 9.02 16.54
C GLN A 460 5.77 7.66 16.48
N GLN A 461 5.98 7.01 17.62
CA GLN A 461 6.50 5.64 17.69
C GLN A 461 5.59 4.73 18.52
N ILE A 462 4.73 3.98 17.84
CA ILE A 462 3.88 2.95 18.43
C ILE A 462 4.76 1.74 18.80
N GLY A 463 4.70 1.31 20.06
CA GLY A 463 5.69 0.38 20.62
C GLY A 463 7.08 1.01 20.78
N TYR A 464 8.09 0.18 21.07
CA TYR A 464 9.48 0.64 21.15
C TYR A 464 10.50 -0.49 20.97
N MET A 465 11.76 -0.12 20.79
CA MET A 465 12.92 -1.01 20.81
C MET A 465 13.59 -0.98 22.18
N ARG A 466 14.06 -2.13 22.68
CA ARG A 466 15.05 -2.19 23.76
C ARG A 466 16.37 -1.60 23.27
N ALA A 467 17.22 -1.11 24.19
CA ALA A 467 18.53 -0.54 23.87
C ALA A 467 19.47 -1.47 23.08
N SER A 468 19.21 -2.79 23.07
CA SER A 468 19.88 -3.82 22.26
C SER A 468 19.43 -3.88 20.79
N GLY A 469 18.49 -3.04 20.36
CA GLY A 469 17.92 -3.10 19.01
C GLY A 469 16.98 -4.29 18.79
N ASP A 470 16.27 -4.72 19.85
CA ASP A 470 15.20 -5.71 19.78
C ASP A 470 13.84 -5.06 20.07
N VAL A 471 12.80 -5.37 19.29
CA VAL A 471 11.40 -4.96 19.58
C VAL A 471 11.03 -5.31 21.01
N GLU A 472 10.49 -4.35 21.77
CA GLU A 472 9.87 -4.68 23.06
C GLU A 472 8.53 -5.35 22.84
N THR A 473 8.46 -6.57 23.37
CA THR A 473 7.42 -7.58 23.21
C THR A 473 6.42 -7.57 24.36
N THR A 474 6.74 -6.86 25.44
CA THR A 474 5.94 -6.69 26.65
C THR A 474 5.05 -5.46 26.49
N THR A 475 3.76 -5.67 26.22
CA THR A 475 2.80 -4.57 26.24
C THR A 475 2.60 -4.05 27.67
N SER A 476 2.51 -2.73 27.84
CA SER A 476 2.24 -2.09 29.13
C SER A 476 1.11 -1.06 29.00
N PRO A 477 0.41 -0.69 30.08
CA PRO A 477 -0.61 0.37 30.01
C PRO A 477 -0.04 1.72 29.52
N ASP A 478 1.24 2.00 29.79
CA ASP A 478 1.85 3.28 29.48
C ASP A 478 2.54 3.35 28.11
N ARG A 479 3.13 2.23 27.67
CA ARG A 479 3.59 2.00 26.30
C ARG A 479 2.97 0.69 25.80
N PRO A 480 1.71 0.74 25.32
CA PRO A 480 1.07 -0.43 24.74
C PRO A 480 1.66 -0.77 23.37
N ASN A 481 1.72 -2.07 23.08
CA ASN A 481 2.16 -2.59 21.79
C ASN A 481 1.46 -3.93 21.48
N PRO A 482 0.15 -3.95 21.21
CA PRO A 482 -0.59 -5.20 20.96
C PRO A 482 -0.07 -5.94 19.71
N GLY A 483 0.45 -5.21 18.71
CA GLY A 483 1.06 -5.81 17.52
C GLY A 483 2.45 -6.43 17.73
N ALA A 484 3.12 -6.23 18.88
CA ALA A 484 4.54 -6.56 19.07
C ALA A 484 4.94 -7.99 18.69
N ASN A 485 4.02 -8.94 18.89
CA ASN A 485 4.17 -10.36 18.59
C ASN A 485 3.03 -10.92 17.73
N ASN A 486 2.17 -10.08 17.14
CA ASN A 486 0.98 -10.55 16.42
C ASN A 486 0.65 -9.63 15.23
N VAL A 487 0.99 -10.11 14.05
CA VAL A 487 0.85 -9.39 12.77
C VAL A 487 -0.62 -9.06 12.44
N ASN A 488 -1.58 -9.87 12.90
CA ASN A 488 -3.02 -9.54 12.73
C ASN A 488 -3.39 -8.30 13.55
N LEU A 489 -2.86 -8.15 14.76
CA LEU A 489 -3.08 -6.95 15.58
C LEU A 489 -2.30 -5.74 15.05
N LEU A 490 -1.19 -5.95 14.34
CA LEU A 490 -0.50 -4.90 13.59
C LEU A 490 -1.38 -4.36 12.44
N VAL A 491 -2.04 -5.22 11.67
CA VAL A 491 -3.05 -4.79 10.68
C VAL A 491 -4.22 -4.05 11.34
N GLN A 492 -4.72 -4.53 12.49
CA GLN A 492 -5.77 -3.82 13.24
C GLN A 492 -5.33 -2.43 13.70
N MET A 493 -4.07 -2.24 14.13
CA MET A 493 -3.53 -0.91 14.47
C MET A 493 -3.43 0.01 13.24
N VAL A 494 -3.08 -0.51 12.06
CA VAL A 494 -3.05 0.27 10.81
C VAL A 494 -4.46 0.71 10.42
N MET A 495 -5.46 -0.18 10.54
CA MET A 495 -6.87 0.14 10.33
C MET A 495 -7.37 1.21 11.30
N LEU A 496 -7.09 1.10 12.60
CA LEU A 496 -7.43 2.11 13.60
C LEU A 496 -6.82 3.48 13.27
N ASN A 497 -5.53 3.51 12.90
CA ASN A 497 -4.84 4.77 12.52
C ASN A 497 -5.41 5.38 11.24
N TYR A 498 -5.80 4.56 10.25
CA TYR A 498 -6.50 5.02 9.06
C TYR A 498 -7.87 5.64 9.40
N MET A 499 -8.63 5.02 10.31
CA MET A 499 -9.92 5.53 10.76
C MET A 499 -9.77 6.83 11.57
N ALA A 500 -8.74 6.96 12.41
CA ALA A 500 -8.45 8.17 13.18
C ALA A 500 -8.24 9.42 12.31
N LEU A 501 -7.66 9.27 11.11
CA LEU A 501 -7.51 10.37 10.15
C LEU A 501 -8.87 10.93 9.66
N HIS A 502 -9.97 10.19 9.82
CA HIS A 502 -11.30 10.53 9.34
C HIS A 502 -12.26 11.11 10.39
N GLY A 503 -11.89 11.24 11.66
CA GLY A 503 -12.72 11.96 12.64
C GLY A 503 -12.64 11.48 14.08
N ALA A 504 -13.29 12.21 14.98
CA ALA A 504 -13.28 11.93 16.41
C ALA A 504 -14.06 10.65 16.82
N SER A 505 -14.95 10.14 15.97
CA SER A 505 -15.71 8.91 16.19
C SER A 505 -14.92 7.62 15.90
N ALA A 506 -13.69 7.73 15.38
CA ALA A 506 -12.92 6.63 14.80
C ALA A 506 -12.81 5.35 15.66
N GLN A 507 -12.75 5.45 16.99
CA GLN A 507 -12.74 4.27 17.87
C GLN A 507 -14.09 3.55 17.90
N ALA A 508 -15.21 4.29 17.98
CA ALA A 508 -16.55 3.72 17.92
C ALA A 508 -16.85 3.17 16.51
N ASP A 509 -16.41 3.87 15.47
CA ASP A 509 -16.53 3.40 14.07
C ASP A 509 -15.70 2.12 13.86
N PHE A 510 -14.52 2.00 14.50
CA PHE A 510 -13.66 0.81 14.47
C PHE A 510 -14.26 -0.36 15.26
N GLU A 511 -14.77 -0.12 16.47
CA GLU A 511 -15.50 -1.14 17.26
C GLU A 511 -16.72 -1.66 16.49
N GLU A 512 -17.51 -0.77 15.88
CA GLU A 512 -18.71 -1.14 15.10
C GLU A 512 -18.38 -1.88 13.81
N ALA A 513 -17.26 -1.57 13.15
CA ALA A 513 -16.80 -2.31 11.98
C ALA A 513 -16.56 -3.80 12.30
N PHE A 514 -16.06 -4.12 13.50
CA PHE A 514 -15.90 -5.50 13.97
C PHE A 514 -17.22 -6.11 14.47
N SER A 515 -17.98 -5.40 15.32
CA SER A 515 -19.24 -5.90 15.88
C SER A 515 -20.26 -6.25 14.78
N GLY A 516 -20.40 -5.39 13.76
CA GLY A 516 -21.33 -5.54 12.64
C GLY A 516 -21.02 -6.71 11.70
N ARG A 517 -19.78 -7.25 11.77
CA ARG A 517 -19.38 -8.50 11.10
C ARG A 517 -19.44 -9.73 12.03
N GLY A 518 -19.83 -9.57 13.29
CA GLY A 518 -19.78 -10.63 14.31
C GLY A 518 -18.36 -10.99 14.76
N LEU A 519 -17.41 -10.07 14.57
CA LEU A 519 -15.99 -10.23 14.91
C LEU A 519 -15.66 -9.48 16.22
N SER A 520 -14.39 -9.53 16.63
CA SER A 520 -13.87 -8.73 17.74
C SER A 520 -12.40 -8.37 17.49
N HIS A 521 -12.01 -7.13 17.81
CA HIS A 521 -10.62 -6.68 17.71
C HIS A 521 -9.82 -7.09 18.96
N GLY A 522 -8.50 -7.20 18.83
CA GLY A 522 -7.59 -7.55 19.93
C GLY A 522 -6.75 -6.37 20.47
N LEU A 523 -7.08 -5.13 20.08
CA LEU A 523 -6.28 -3.95 20.44
C LEU A 523 -6.38 -3.53 21.92
N GLY A 524 -7.36 -4.04 22.67
CA GLY A 524 -7.61 -3.66 24.07
C GLY A 524 -8.73 -2.62 24.19
N SER A 525 -8.73 -1.85 25.28
CA SER A 525 -9.75 -0.83 25.56
C SER A 525 -9.47 0.51 24.85
N ALA A 526 -10.47 1.40 24.81
CA ALA A 526 -10.35 2.77 24.31
C ALA A 526 -9.06 3.49 24.76
N GLY A 527 -8.74 3.47 26.06
CA GLY A 527 -7.52 4.08 26.62
C GLY A 527 -6.19 3.43 26.19
N ILE A 528 -6.23 2.25 25.54
CA ILE A 528 -5.10 1.66 24.82
C ILE A 528 -5.14 2.10 23.34
N MET A 529 -6.31 2.15 22.72
CA MET A 529 -6.51 2.65 21.35
C MET A 529 -6.07 4.12 21.20
N ASP A 530 -6.32 4.96 22.19
CA ASP A 530 -5.80 6.34 22.29
C ASP A 530 -4.27 6.36 22.14
N ARG A 531 -3.58 5.53 22.93
CA ARG A 531 -2.11 5.49 23.03
C ARG A 531 -1.40 4.83 21.84
N ILE A 532 -2.14 4.17 20.95
CA ILE A 532 -1.63 3.59 19.68
C ILE A 532 -2.19 4.30 18.45
N THR A 533 -2.89 5.42 18.63
CA THR A 533 -3.32 6.33 17.55
C THR A 533 -2.29 7.45 17.40
N ALA A 534 -1.71 7.59 16.21
CA ALA A 534 -0.60 8.51 15.97
C ALA A 534 -1.04 9.97 15.74
N PHE A 535 -2.11 10.18 14.96
CA PHE A 535 -2.49 11.49 14.43
C PHE A 535 -3.88 11.94 14.86
N GLN A 536 -4.04 13.27 14.94
CA GLN A 536 -5.34 13.92 14.95
C GLN A 536 -6.03 13.76 13.58
N PRO A 537 -7.38 13.84 13.51
CA PRO A 537 -8.10 13.81 12.24
C PRO A 537 -7.62 14.88 11.25
N ILE A 538 -7.55 14.53 9.96
CA ILE A 538 -7.25 15.46 8.87
C ILE A 538 -8.45 15.70 7.94
N VAL A 539 -9.49 14.86 8.01
CA VAL A 539 -10.80 15.07 7.37
C VAL A 539 -11.93 14.72 8.33
N ASN A 540 -13.18 15.07 7.98
CA ASN A 540 -14.37 14.75 8.76
C ASN A 540 -15.30 13.82 7.99
N GLY A 541 -15.16 12.51 8.19
CA GLY A 541 -15.86 11.44 7.50
C GLY A 541 -15.31 11.14 6.10
N THR A 542 -15.17 12.17 5.27
CA THR A 542 -14.76 12.14 3.85
C THR A 542 -13.89 13.34 3.49
N ILE A 543 -13.23 13.30 2.32
CA ILE A 543 -12.39 14.41 1.79
C ILE A 543 -13.24 15.60 1.26
N ILE A 544 -14.52 15.37 0.98
CA ILE A 544 -15.50 16.33 0.46
C ILE A 544 -16.04 17.21 1.60
#